data_AF-A0AAD5QLQ6-F1
#
_entry.id   AF-A0AAD5QLQ6-F1
#
_cell.length_a   1.000
_cell.length_b   1.000
_cell.length_c   1.000
_cell.angle_alpha   90.00
_cell.angle_beta   90.00
_cell.angle_gamma   90.00
#
_symmetry.space_group_name_H-M   'P 1'
#
loop_
_entity.id
_entity.type
_entity.pdbx_description
1 polymer ?
#
loop_
_entity_poly.entity_id
_entity_poly.type
_entity_poly.pdbx_seq_one_letter_code
_entity_poly.pdbx_strand_id
1 'polypeptide(L)'
;MAASVHSAVLVNESWQVKLSDYGTSSLEEEKYRKKKRFLWMAPELLRGSTEESSICSKAGDIYSFAIISSEVITRKPPWNFQDRKESFDELVYMIKRGGNVPIRPDLSTDGDINSALLHLIRDCWNERPTERPTAIAVCKLLESLNPEKRSNLMDHMFNMLEEYTNTLEMDVEERTKELQVEKKKADILLRKMLPSQVADRLMSGQTVESESFDCVTVFFSDVVKFTQLSAKCSAYQTVNLLNDLYSGFRLHY
;
A
#
# COMPACT_ATOMS: atom_id res chain seq x y z
N MET A 1 -1.79 5.82 2.36
CA MET A 1 -1.16 6.28 3.62
C MET A 1 -1.61 5.36 4.74
N ALA A 2 -0.70 4.53 5.28
CA ALA A 2 -1.04 3.64 6.39
C ALA A 2 -1.10 4.46 7.70
N ALA A 3 -2.29 4.57 8.29
CA ALA A 3 -2.44 5.11 9.63
C ALA A 3 -1.85 4.08 10.62
N SER A 4 -0.66 4.38 11.15
CA SER A 4 0.02 3.50 12.10
C SER A 4 -0.66 3.57 13.46
N VAL A 5 -1.56 2.62 13.73
CA VAL A 5 -1.92 2.25 15.10
C VAL A 5 -0.82 1.32 15.57
N HIS A 6 0.16 1.85 16.31
CA HIS A 6 1.35 1.13 16.78
C HIS A 6 2.34 0.73 15.66
N SER A 7 3.65 0.90 15.87
CA SER A 7 4.70 0.58 14.87
C SER A 7 4.79 -0.92 14.48
N ALA A 8 3.97 -1.77 15.09
CA ALA A 8 3.96 -3.21 14.92
C ALA A 8 2.62 -3.75 14.40
N VAL A 9 1.58 -2.93 14.30
CA VAL A 9 0.27 -3.32 13.77
C VAL A 9 -0.02 -2.48 12.53
N LEU A 10 -0.12 -3.13 11.38
CA LEU A 10 -0.30 -2.49 10.08
C LEU A 10 -1.67 -2.86 9.51
N VAL A 11 -2.28 -1.92 8.80
CA VAL A 11 -3.53 -2.14 8.06
C VAL A 11 -3.22 -1.97 6.58
N ASN A 12 -3.53 -2.99 5.77
CA ASN A 12 -3.35 -2.92 4.32
C ASN A 12 -4.59 -2.31 3.62
N GLU A 13 -4.51 -2.09 2.30
CA GLU A 13 -5.60 -1.50 1.51
C GLU A 13 -6.89 -2.32 1.53
N SER A 14 -6.78 -3.63 1.79
CA SER A 14 -7.93 -4.52 2.02
C SER A 14 -8.43 -4.54 3.47
N TRP A 15 -8.05 -3.55 4.29
CA TRP A 15 -8.44 -3.41 5.71
C TRP A 15 -8.09 -4.62 6.60
N GLN A 16 -7.11 -5.43 6.19
CA GLN A 16 -6.60 -6.54 6.99
C GLN A 16 -5.54 -6.03 7.96
N VAL A 17 -5.71 -6.39 9.23
CA VAL A 17 -4.73 -6.13 10.28
C VAL A 17 -3.61 -7.18 10.20
N LYS A 18 -2.37 -6.73 10.09
CA LYS A 18 -1.17 -7.57 10.07
C LYS A 18 -0.19 -7.15 11.15
N LEU A 19 0.41 -8.13 11.82
CA LEU A 19 1.50 -7.89 12.76
C LEU A 19 2.82 -7.76 11.99
N SER A 20 3.68 -6.88 12.45
CA SER A 20 5.01 -6.58 11.92
C SER A 20 6.01 -6.46 13.07
N ASP A 21 7.31 -6.40 12.75
CA ASP A 21 8.39 -6.19 13.75
C ASP A 21 8.50 -7.35 14.78
N TYR A 22 8.30 -8.59 14.33
CA TYR A 22 8.54 -9.82 15.11
C TYR A 22 9.93 -10.41 14.80
N GLY A 23 10.63 -10.93 15.82
CA GLY A 23 11.91 -11.63 15.65
C GLY A 23 13.14 -10.74 15.43
N THR A 24 13.06 -9.43 15.69
CA THR A 24 14.10 -8.43 15.38
C THR A 24 15.07 -8.12 16.53
N SER A 25 15.11 -8.97 17.57
CA SER A 25 15.74 -8.73 18.88
C SER A 25 17.24 -8.32 18.88
N SER A 26 17.94 -8.51 17.75
CA SER A 26 19.38 -8.36 17.56
C SER A 26 19.83 -7.02 16.95
N LEU A 27 18.91 -6.10 16.61
CA LEU A 27 19.26 -4.83 15.95
C LEU A 27 19.51 -3.69 16.95
N GLU A 28 20.56 -2.88 16.74
CA GLU A 28 20.95 -1.81 17.67
C GLU A 28 19.93 -0.67 17.78
N GLU A 29 19.26 -0.31 16.68
CA GLU A 29 18.15 0.66 16.67
C GLU A 29 16.96 0.24 17.55
N GLU A 30 16.88 -1.05 17.86
CA GLU A 30 15.84 -1.60 18.71
C GLU A 30 16.07 -1.25 20.19
N LYS A 31 17.29 -0.89 20.63
CA LYS A 31 17.57 -0.52 22.03
C LYS A 31 16.74 0.69 22.50
N TYR A 32 16.53 1.70 21.64
CA TYR A 32 15.71 2.87 21.96
C TYR A 32 14.20 2.58 21.84
N ARG A 33 13.77 1.79 20.83
CA ARG A 33 12.37 1.32 20.72
C ARG A 33 11.96 0.43 21.89
N LYS A 34 12.87 -0.42 22.39
CA LYS A 34 12.65 -1.30 23.55
C LYS A 34 12.21 -0.53 24.78
N LYS A 35 12.77 0.68 25.03
CA LYS A 35 12.38 1.48 26.19
C LYS A 35 10.89 1.80 26.16
N LYS A 36 10.34 2.33 25.04
CA LYS A 36 8.91 2.65 24.92
C LYS A 36 8.00 1.41 25.03
N ARG A 37 8.43 0.25 24.51
CA ARG A 37 7.67 -1.01 24.57
C ARG A 37 7.38 -1.47 26.01
N PHE A 38 8.16 -1.05 27.01
CA PHE A 38 7.94 -1.44 28.41
C PHE A 38 6.57 -1.06 28.96
N LEU A 39 5.91 -0.03 28.43
CA LEU A 39 4.56 0.36 28.86
C LEU A 39 3.46 -0.58 28.33
N TRP A 40 3.75 -1.36 27.29
CA TRP A 40 2.85 -2.38 26.75
C TRP A 40 3.22 -3.79 27.25
N MET A 41 4.32 -3.89 28.01
CA MET A 41 4.84 -5.14 28.51
C MET A 41 4.21 -5.48 29.86
N ALA A 42 3.87 -6.76 30.04
CA ALA A 42 3.20 -7.23 31.24
C ALA A 42 4.11 -7.09 32.49
N PRO A 43 3.52 -6.84 33.68
CA PRO A 43 4.28 -6.55 34.90
C PRO A 43 5.23 -7.67 35.31
N GLU A 44 4.85 -8.94 35.11
CA GLU A 44 5.69 -10.09 35.39
C GLU A 44 6.94 -10.15 34.48
N LEU A 45 6.81 -9.73 33.23
CA LEU A 45 7.93 -9.70 32.27
C LEU A 45 8.89 -8.57 32.62
N LEU A 46 8.39 -7.44 33.15
CA LEU A 46 9.21 -6.35 33.68
C LEU A 46 9.95 -6.74 34.97
N ARG A 47 9.42 -7.70 35.75
CA ARG A 47 10.05 -8.22 36.97
C ARG A 47 11.14 -9.24 36.69
N GLY A 48 10.93 -10.14 35.73
CA GLY A 48 11.80 -11.28 35.43
C GLY A 48 13.00 -11.00 34.51
N SER A 49 13.33 -9.73 34.24
CA SER A 49 14.24 -9.28 33.17
C SER A 49 15.74 -9.54 33.42
N THR A 50 16.13 -10.71 33.94
CA THR A 50 17.53 -11.09 34.17
C THR A 50 18.02 -12.23 33.27
N GLU A 51 17.13 -12.93 32.56
CA GLU A 51 17.50 -13.98 31.59
C GLU A 51 16.81 -13.73 30.23
N GLU A 52 17.62 -13.67 29.16
CA GLU A 52 17.20 -13.31 27.79
C GLU A 52 16.15 -14.27 27.18
N SER A 53 15.96 -15.46 27.75
CA SER A 53 14.95 -16.44 27.31
C SER A 53 13.52 -16.21 27.84
N SER A 54 13.30 -15.26 28.76
CA SER A 54 12.01 -15.09 29.46
C SER A 54 11.24 -13.80 29.10
N ILE A 55 11.51 -13.18 27.95
CA ILE A 55 10.98 -11.86 27.58
C ILE A 55 9.56 -11.92 26.97
N CYS A 56 9.09 -13.10 26.56
CA CYS A 56 7.77 -13.27 25.93
C CYS A 56 6.97 -14.38 26.62
N SER A 57 5.68 -14.13 26.85
CA SER A 57 4.75 -15.14 27.36
C SER A 57 3.39 -14.94 26.71
N LYS A 58 2.64 -16.05 26.53
CA LYS A 58 1.27 -15.99 25.99
C LYS A 58 0.37 -15.08 26.82
N ALA A 59 0.53 -15.08 28.15
CA ALA A 59 -0.21 -14.20 29.05
C ALA A 59 0.24 -12.74 28.94
N GLY A 60 1.51 -12.49 28.58
CA GLY A 60 2.03 -11.18 28.26
C GLY A 60 1.43 -10.60 26.98
N ASP A 61 1.24 -11.44 25.96
CA ASP A 61 0.54 -11.03 24.73
C ASP A 61 -0.89 -10.58 25.03
N ILE A 62 -1.61 -11.32 25.90
CA ILE A 62 -2.97 -10.96 26.34
C ILE A 62 -3.00 -9.61 27.09
N TYR A 63 -2.00 -9.35 27.93
CA TYR A 63 -1.85 -8.04 28.57
C TYR A 63 -1.64 -6.92 27.54
N SER A 64 -0.72 -7.12 26.60
CA SER A 64 -0.43 -6.13 25.56
C SER A 64 -1.65 -5.84 24.67
N PHE A 65 -2.44 -6.88 24.37
CA PHE A 65 -3.71 -6.77 23.68
C PHE A 65 -4.70 -5.88 24.43
N ALA A 66 -4.76 -5.96 25.77
CA ALA A 66 -5.63 -5.11 26.58
C ALA A 66 -5.22 -3.63 26.52
N ILE A 67 -3.92 -3.34 26.55
CA ILE A 67 -3.40 -1.97 26.40
C ILE A 67 -3.76 -1.41 25.02
N ILE A 68 -3.56 -2.20 23.96
CA ILE A 68 -3.98 -1.79 22.60
C ILE A 68 -5.50 -1.60 22.52
N SER A 69 -6.27 -2.51 23.12
CA SER A 69 -7.73 -2.43 23.15
C SER A 69 -8.20 -1.15 23.86
N SER A 70 -7.54 -0.75 24.94
CA SER A 70 -7.84 0.52 25.62
C SER A 70 -7.64 1.74 24.72
N GLU A 71 -6.58 1.76 23.93
CA GLU A 71 -6.32 2.81 22.95
C GLU A 71 -7.38 2.83 21.85
N VAL A 72 -7.76 1.67 21.33
CA VAL A 72 -8.77 1.52 20.28
C VAL A 72 -10.14 2.02 20.74
N ILE A 73 -10.58 1.64 21.95
CA ILE A 73 -11.92 2.02 22.42
C ILE A 73 -11.99 3.49 22.83
N THR A 74 -10.93 4.03 23.43
CA THR A 74 -10.93 5.42 23.92
C THR A 74 -10.53 6.42 22.84
N ARG A 75 -9.89 5.95 21.76
CA ARG A 75 -9.25 6.76 20.71
C ARG A 75 -8.25 7.78 21.28
N LYS A 76 -7.68 7.47 22.44
CA LYS A 76 -6.70 8.27 23.16
C LYS A 76 -5.47 7.42 23.46
N PRO A 77 -4.26 8.00 23.59
CA PRO A 77 -3.08 7.26 24.00
C PRO A 77 -3.31 6.54 25.35
N PRO A 78 -2.94 5.26 25.49
CA PRO A 78 -3.36 4.43 26.64
C PRO A 78 -2.87 4.97 27.98
N TRP A 79 -1.72 5.63 28.00
CA TRP A 79 -1.12 6.19 29.22
C TRP A 79 -1.24 7.71 29.33
N ASN A 80 -1.92 8.37 28.38
CA ASN A 80 -2.16 9.81 28.30
C ASN A 80 -1.08 10.70 28.97
N PHE A 81 0.11 10.73 28.39
CA PHE A 81 1.27 11.45 28.95
C PHE A 81 1.08 12.96 29.11
N GLN A 82 0.17 13.56 28.36
CA GLN A 82 -0.04 15.01 28.38
C GLN A 82 -0.73 15.49 29.66
N ASP A 83 -1.58 14.64 30.26
CA ASP A 83 -2.37 14.98 31.45
C ASP A 83 -1.81 14.34 32.74
N ARG A 84 -0.64 13.69 32.66
CA ARG A 84 -0.01 12.98 33.79
C ARG A 84 1.16 13.74 34.39
N LYS A 85 1.38 13.53 35.69
CA LYS A 85 2.50 14.10 36.43
C LYS A 85 3.72 13.17 36.42
N GLU A 86 3.47 11.88 36.29
CA GLU A 86 4.49 10.84 36.35
C GLU A 86 5.28 10.75 35.04
N SER A 87 6.59 10.63 35.17
CA SER A 87 7.49 10.39 34.07
C SER A 87 7.37 8.97 33.51
N PHE A 88 7.96 8.73 32.34
CA PHE A 88 8.03 7.42 31.72
C PHE A 88 8.60 6.35 32.66
N ASP A 89 9.74 6.63 33.30
CA ASP A 89 10.44 5.67 34.16
C ASP A 89 9.66 5.38 35.45
N GLU A 90 8.95 6.38 35.99
CA GLU A 90 8.05 6.21 37.14
C GLU A 90 6.83 5.35 36.80
N LEU A 91 6.22 5.54 35.62
CA LEU A 91 5.13 4.69 35.16
C LEU A 91 5.59 3.23 35.01
N VAL A 92 6.73 3.00 34.37
CA VAL A 92 7.29 1.65 34.25
C VAL A 92 7.57 1.04 35.63
N TYR A 93 8.10 1.83 36.57
CA TYR A 93 8.30 1.39 37.94
C TYR A 93 6.99 1.01 38.64
N MET A 94 5.93 1.82 38.50
CA MET A 94 4.62 1.53 39.09
C MET A 94 3.95 0.30 38.47
N ILE A 95 4.04 0.12 37.15
CA ILE A 95 3.56 -1.10 36.46
C ILE A 95 4.33 -2.31 37.00
N LYS A 96 5.66 -2.23 37.06
CA LYS A 96 6.52 -3.30 37.57
C LYS A 96 6.23 -3.62 39.04
N ARG A 97 6.04 -2.62 39.89
CA ARG A 97 5.77 -2.82 41.33
C ARG A 97 4.37 -3.39 41.56
N GLY A 98 3.39 -3.00 40.75
CA GLY A 98 1.98 -3.30 40.99
C GLY A 98 1.51 -2.67 42.31
N GLY A 99 0.54 -3.31 42.95
CA GLY A 99 -0.04 -2.87 44.23
C GLY A 99 -1.47 -3.39 44.40
N ASN A 100 -2.15 -2.98 45.48
CA ASN A 100 -3.56 -3.31 45.70
C ASN A 100 -4.47 -2.72 44.60
N VAL A 101 -4.08 -1.58 44.05
CA VAL A 101 -4.71 -0.97 42.87
C VAL A 101 -3.60 -0.76 41.84
N PRO A 102 -3.38 -1.73 40.93
CA PRO A 102 -2.31 -1.63 39.96
C PRO A 102 -2.67 -0.57 38.92
N ILE A 103 -1.68 0.22 38.49
CA ILE A 103 -1.89 1.28 37.50
C ILE A 103 -2.24 0.68 36.14
N ARG A 104 -3.30 1.19 35.50
CA ARG A 104 -3.79 0.77 34.18
C ARG A 104 -4.25 1.98 33.36
N PRO A 105 -4.36 1.86 32.03
CA PRO A 105 -5.05 2.83 31.19
C PRO A 105 -6.47 3.14 31.68
N ASP A 106 -6.89 4.39 31.49
CA ASP A 106 -8.29 4.75 31.70
C ASP A 106 -9.14 4.22 30.53
N LEU A 107 -10.33 3.71 30.86
CA LEU A 107 -11.31 3.22 29.89
C LEU A 107 -12.54 4.14 29.81
N SER A 108 -12.47 5.35 30.37
CA SER A 108 -13.54 6.33 30.25
C SER A 108 -13.71 6.79 28.80
N THR A 109 -14.94 6.76 28.32
CA THR A 109 -15.31 7.16 26.96
C THR A 109 -16.58 7.97 26.96
N ASP A 110 -16.68 8.95 26.07
CA ASP A 110 -17.85 9.83 25.96
C ASP A 110 -19.06 9.19 25.26
N GLY A 111 -18.92 7.93 24.78
CA GLY A 111 -19.98 7.19 24.07
C GLY A 111 -20.35 5.87 24.75
N ASP A 112 -21.47 5.29 24.32
CA ASP A 112 -21.99 4.01 24.81
C ASP A 112 -21.13 2.84 24.30
N ILE A 113 -20.20 2.39 25.15
CA ILE A 113 -19.41 1.19 24.91
C ILE A 113 -20.01 0.03 25.70
N ASN A 114 -20.08 -1.14 25.05
CA ASN A 114 -20.58 -2.36 25.67
C ASN A 114 -19.79 -2.65 26.97
N SER A 115 -20.50 -2.66 28.10
CA SER A 115 -19.89 -2.88 29.42
C SER A 115 -19.17 -4.22 29.51
N ALA A 116 -19.62 -5.26 28.83
CA ALA A 116 -18.96 -6.56 28.83
C ALA A 116 -17.62 -6.53 28.06
N LEU A 117 -17.48 -5.68 27.04
CA LEU A 117 -16.19 -5.45 26.38
C LEU A 117 -15.19 -4.77 27.34
N LEU A 118 -15.66 -3.81 28.15
CA LEU A 118 -14.83 -3.15 29.16
C LEU A 118 -14.36 -4.14 30.25
N HIS A 119 -15.23 -5.06 30.68
CA HIS A 119 -14.85 -6.12 31.62
C HIS A 119 -13.82 -7.07 31.00
N LEU A 120 -14.01 -7.48 29.75
CA LEU A 120 -13.04 -8.34 29.05
C LEU A 120 -11.66 -7.69 28.96
N ILE A 121 -11.58 -6.40 28.64
CA ILE A 121 -10.30 -5.66 28.62
C ILE A 121 -9.67 -5.66 30.02
N ARG A 122 -10.48 -5.51 31.07
CA ARG A 122 -10.01 -5.55 32.46
C ARG A 122 -9.47 -6.92 32.87
N ASP A 123 -10.08 -7.99 32.39
CA ASP A 123 -9.60 -9.35 32.64
C ASP A 123 -8.28 -9.63 31.91
N CYS A 124 -8.12 -9.10 30.69
CA CYS A 124 -6.93 -9.28 29.88
C CYS A 124 -5.65 -8.66 30.49
N TRP A 125 -5.76 -7.56 31.25
CA TRP A 125 -4.60 -6.95 31.92
C TRP A 125 -4.51 -7.23 33.43
N ASN A 126 -5.10 -8.33 33.89
CA ASN A 126 -5.01 -8.75 35.28
C ASN A 126 -3.54 -8.83 35.74
N GLU A 127 -3.26 -8.41 36.98
CA GLU A 127 -1.93 -8.44 37.59
C GLU A 127 -1.34 -9.85 37.62
N ARG A 128 -2.18 -10.87 37.85
CA ARG A 128 -1.78 -12.29 37.87
C ARG A 128 -1.89 -12.88 36.45
N PRO A 129 -0.79 -13.39 35.87
CA PRO A 129 -0.81 -13.95 34.52
C PRO A 129 -1.76 -15.13 34.35
N THR A 130 -1.96 -15.91 35.40
CA THR A 130 -2.83 -17.10 35.43
C THR A 130 -4.32 -16.76 35.46
N GLU A 131 -4.69 -15.55 35.87
CA GLU A 131 -6.08 -15.08 35.91
C GLU A 131 -6.50 -14.41 34.59
N ARG A 132 -5.55 -14.17 33.69
CA ARG A 132 -5.86 -13.63 32.36
C ARG A 132 -6.52 -14.70 31.49
N PRO A 133 -7.52 -14.34 30.68
CA PRO A 133 -8.12 -15.27 29.73
C PRO A 133 -7.10 -15.73 28.68
N THR A 134 -7.32 -16.91 28.12
CA THR A 134 -6.54 -17.36 26.96
C THR A 134 -6.98 -16.63 25.68
N ALA A 135 -6.11 -16.55 24.67
CA ALA A 135 -6.46 -15.95 23.38
C ALA A 135 -7.74 -16.56 22.78
N ILE A 136 -7.92 -17.88 22.90
CA ILE A 136 -9.11 -18.59 22.43
C ILE A 136 -10.36 -18.11 23.17
N ALA A 137 -10.28 -17.94 24.50
CA ALA A 137 -11.40 -17.43 25.29
C ALA A 137 -11.74 -15.98 24.94
N VAL A 138 -10.72 -15.13 24.74
CA VAL A 138 -10.90 -13.74 24.29
C VAL A 138 -11.63 -13.70 22.95
N CYS A 139 -11.20 -14.48 21.95
CA CYS A 139 -11.87 -14.55 20.66
C CYS A 139 -13.35 -14.98 20.79
N LYS A 140 -13.64 -16.04 21.55
CA LYS A 140 -15.01 -16.52 21.77
C LYS A 140 -15.91 -15.48 22.43
N LEU A 141 -15.37 -14.74 23.41
CA LEU A 141 -16.11 -13.67 24.09
C LEU A 141 -16.35 -12.49 23.15
N LEU A 142 -15.35 -12.09 22.34
CA LEU A 142 -15.54 -11.03 21.34
C LEU A 142 -16.58 -11.41 20.29
N GLU A 143 -16.61 -12.68 19.88
CA GLU A 143 -17.62 -13.21 18.96
C GLU A 143 -19.03 -13.13 19.55
N SER A 144 -19.21 -13.50 20.82
CA SER A 144 -20.52 -13.47 21.48
C SER A 144 -21.00 -12.05 21.79
N LEU A 145 -20.09 -11.08 21.90
CA LEU A 145 -20.41 -9.67 22.11
C LEU A 145 -20.87 -8.95 20.84
N ASN A 146 -20.65 -9.53 19.66
CA ASN A 146 -21.03 -8.95 18.36
C ASN A 146 -21.52 -10.01 17.35
N PRO A 147 -22.62 -10.73 17.64
CA PRO A 147 -23.15 -11.75 16.74
C PRO A 147 -23.64 -11.15 15.40
N GLU A 148 -24.21 -9.94 15.43
CA GLU A 148 -24.74 -9.27 14.21
C GLU A 148 -23.73 -8.37 13.48
N LYS A 149 -22.59 -8.03 14.08
CA LYS A 149 -21.63 -7.09 13.47
C LYS A 149 -20.64 -7.75 12.50
N ARG A 150 -20.62 -9.08 12.43
CA ARG A 150 -19.86 -9.80 11.39
C ARG A 150 -20.42 -9.55 9.99
N SER A 151 -21.73 -9.38 9.83
CA SER A 151 -22.33 -9.01 8.54
C SER A 151 -22.02 -7.55 8.20
N ASN A 152 -22.34 -6.60 9.07
CA ASN A 152 -22.24 -5.17 8.74
C ASN A 152 -20.83 -4.69 8.35
N LEU A 153 -19.75 -5.25 8.93
CA LEU A 153 -18.39 -4.89 8.53
C LEU A 153 -17.98 -5.58 7.23
N MET A 154 -18.27 -6.88 7.07
CA MET A 154 -17.93 -7.59 5.84
C MET A 154 -18.75 -7.08 4.65
N ASP A 155 -20.02 -6.73 4.85
CA ASP A 155 -20.88 -6.15 3.82
C ASP A 155 -20.36 -4.77 3.41
N HIS A 156 -19.94 -3.94 4.37
CA HIS A 156 -19.28 -2.67 4.06
C HIS A 156 -17.95 -2.89 3.32
N MET A 157 -17.16 -3.90 3.70
CA MET A 157 -15.93 -4.29 2.98
C MET A 157 -16.23 -4.81 1.57
N PHE A 158 -17.29 -5.59 1.38
CA PHE A 158 -17.71 -6.07 0.07
C PHE A 158 -18.11 -4.90 -0.82
N ASN A 159 -18.92 -3.97 -0.32
CA ASN A 159 -19.30 -2.77 -1.07
C ASN A 159 -18.08 -1.91 -1.43
N MET A 160 -17.13 -1.73 -0.50
CA MET A 160 -15.91 -0.96 -0.76
C MET A 160 -14.97 -1.66 -1.75
N LEU A 161 -14.85 -2.99 -1.68
CA LEU A 161 -14.07 -3.78 -2.63
C LEU A 161 -14.70 -3.74 -4.02
N GLU A 162 -16.03 -3.82 -4.11
CA GLU A 162 -16.77 -3.71 -5.36
C GLU A 162 -16.62 -2.31 -5.99
N GLU A 163 -16.71 -1.24 -5.19
CA GLU A 163 -16.44 0.12 -5.67
C GLU A 163 -15.00 0.30 -6.17
N TYR A 164 -14.02 -0.26 -5.45
CA TYR A 164 -12.62 -0.19 -5.85
C TYR A 164 -12.35 -0.99 -7.12
N THR A 165 -12.90 -2.21 -7.24
CA THR A 165 -12.76 -3.03 -8.45
C THR A 165 -13.40 -2.36 -9.65
N ASN A 166 -14.59 -1.77 -9.48
CA ASN A 166 -15.27 -1.03 -10.55
C ASN A 166 -14.45 0.19 -10.99
N THR A 167 -13.89 0.95 -10.03
CA THR A 167 -13.03 2.10 -10.34
C THR A 167 -11.76 1.68 -11.08
N LEU A 168 -11.09 0.61 -10.61
CA LEU A 168 -9.91 0.07 -11.28
C LEU A 168 -10.23 -0.45 -12.69
N GLU A 169 -11.35 -1.13 -12.87
CA GLU A 169 -11.79 -1.58 -14.20
C GLU A 169 -12.01 -0.40 -15.14
N MET A 170 -12.66 0.67 -14.67
CA MET A 170 -12.82 1.90 -15.44
C MET A 170 -11.48 2.54 -15.81
N ASP A 171 -10.56 2.66 -14.84
CA ASP A 171 -9.23 3.23 -15.06
C ASP A 171 -8.42 2.39 -16.07
N VAL A 172 -8.46 1.06 -15.93
CA VAL A 172 -7.79 0.13 -16.87
C VAL A 172 -8.39 0.27 -18.26
N GLU A 173 -9.70 0.39 -18.38
CA GLU A 173 -10.36 0.57 -19.68
C GLU A 173 -10.00 1.91 -20.33
N GLU A 174 -9.97 3.00 -19.55
CA GLU A 174 -9.56 4.33 -20.03
C GLU A 174 -8.10 4.30 -20.51
N ARG A 175 -7.18 3.80 -19.68
CA ARG A 175 -5.75 3.68 -20.06
C ARG A 175 -5.54 2.79 -21.26
N THR A 176 -6.29 1.70 -21.37
CA THR A 176 -6.23 0.80 -22.54
C THR A 176 -6.72 1.52 -23.80
N LYS A 177 -7.78 2.33 -23.72
CA LYS A 177 -8.25 3.15 -24.85
C LYS A 177 -7.22 4.19 -25.27
N GLU A 178 -6.61 4.91 -24.31
CA GLU A 178 -5.54 5.87 -24.58
C GLU A 178 -4.35 5.19 -25.29
N LEU A 179 -3.88 4.05 -24.76
CA LEU A 179 -2.79 3.28 -25.36
C LEU A 179 -3.14 2.79 -26.78
N GLN A 180 -4.37 2.35 -27.02
CA GLN A 180 -4.80 1.94 -28.36
C GLN A 180 -4.81 3.11 -29.35
N VAL A 181 -5.23 4.30 -28.92
CA VAL A 181 -5.19 5.50 -29.75
C VAL A 181 -3.75 5.88 -30.09
N GLU A 182 -2.86 5.88 -29.11
CA GLU A 182 -1.46 6.24 -29.34
C GLU A 182 -0.73 5.21 -30.19
N LYS A 183 -0.99 3.91 -29.97
CA LYS A 183 -0.50 2.82 -30.83
C LYS A 183 -0.94 3.02 -32.28
N LYS A 184 -2.23 3.33 -32.54
CA LYS A 184 -2.72 3.57 -33.91
C LYS A 184 -2.01 4.75 -34.58
N LYS A 185 -1.72 5.84 -33.85
CA LYS A 185 -0.97 6.97 -34.39
C LYS A 185 0.47 6.57 -34.75
N ALA A 186 1.13 5.81 -33.87
CA ALA A 186 2.48 5.29 -34.12
C ALA A 186 2.51 4.38 -35.36
N ASP A 187 1.54 3.47 -35.50
CA ASP A 187 1.44 2.54 -36.64
C ASP A 187 1.24 3.30 -37.96
N ILE A 188 0.37 4.32 -37.98
CA ILE A 188 0.15 5.17 -39.16
C ILE A 188 1.42 5.92 -39.53
N LEU A 189 2.13 6.49 -38.55
CA LEU A 189 3.35 7.24 -38.79
C LEU A 189 4.47 6.34 -39.33
N LEU A 190 4.64 5.13 -38.76
CA LEU A 190 5.61 4.16 -39.21
C LEU A 190 5.38 3.78 -40.68
N ARG A 191 4.13 3.51 -41.05
CA ARG A 191 3.74 3.22 -42.44
C ARG A 191 3.95 4.41 -43.38
N LYS A 192 3.88 5.65 -42.88
CA LYS A 192 4.20 6.85 -43.68
C LYS A 192 5.71 6.99 -43.91
N MET A 193 6.55 6.58 -42.96
CA MET A 193 8.02 6.74 -43.06
C MET A 193 8.72 5.60 -43.81
N LEU A 194 8.16 4.39 -43.78
CA LEU A 194 8.81 3.19 -44.32
C LEU A 194 7.90 2.44 -45.32
N PRO A 195 8.48 1.69 -46.28
CA PRO A 195 7.72 0.76 -47.12
C PRO A 195 6.91 -0.23 -46.26
N SER A 196 5.74 -0.64 -46.75
CA SER A 196 4.79 -1.49 -46.01
C SER A 196 5.44 -2.77 -45.49
N GLN A 197 6.24 -3.45 -46.31
CA GLN A 197 6.96 -4.67 -45.96
C GLN A 197 7.93 -4.48 -44.78
N VAL A 198 8.64 -3.34 -44.74
CA VAL A 198 9.59 -3.01 -43.67
C VAL A 198 8.83 -2.61 -42.39
N ALA A 199 7.76 -1.82 -42.53
CA ALA A 199 6.92 -1.43 -41.41
C ALA A 199 6.25 -2.63 -40.73
N ASP A 200 5.72 -3.58 -41.51
CA ASP A 200 5.06 -4.79 -40.97
C ASP A 200 6.05 -5.74 -40.28
N ARG A 201 7.27 -5.89 -40.81
CA ARG A 201 8.35 -6.63 -40.14
C ARG A 201 8.76 -5.97 -38.81
N LEU A 202 8.91 -4.64 -38.78
CA LEU A 202 9.23 -3.91 -37.55
C LEU A 202 8.09 -3.99 -36.51
N MET A 203 6.82 -3.90 -36.94
CA MET A 203 5.66 -4.04 -36.04
C MET A 203 5.53 -5.44 -35.45
N SER A 204 6.04 -6.47 -36.14
CA SER A 204 6.09 -7.85 -35.63
C SER A 204 7.33 -8.14 -34.78
N GLY A 205 8.16 -7.13 -34.50
CA GLY A 205 9.37 -7.26 -33.68
C GLY A 205 10.53 -7.95 -34.39
N GLN A 206 10.46 -8.12 -35.72
CA GLN A 206 11.55 -8.70 -36.50
C GLN A 206 12.64 -7.66 -36.77
N THR A 207 13.89 -8.09 -36.70
CA THR A 207 15.03 -7.27 -37.14
C THR A 207 15.04 -7.21 -38.66
N VAL A 208 15.13 -6.00 -39.22
CA VAL A 208 15.27 -5.80 -40.66
C VAL A 208 16.76 -5.83 -40.99
N GLU A 209 17.22 -6.93 -41.58
CA GLU A 209 18.59 -7.02 -42.09
C GLU A 209 18.74 -6.25 -43.41
N SER A 210 19.96 -5.78 -43.70
CA SER A 210 20.27 -5.10 -44.95
C SER A 210 20.09 -6.06 -46.13
N GLU A 211 19.15 -5.77 -47.03
CA GLU A 211 18.91 -6.55 -48.23
C GLU A 211 19.89 -6.14 -49.34
N SER A 212 20.55 -7.12 -49.95
CA SER A 212 21.33 -6.96 -51.18
C SER A 212 20.48 -7.40 -52.35
N PHE A 213 20.41 -6.58 -53.39
CA PHE A 213 19.66 -6.88 -54.60
C PHE A 213 20.63 -7.01 -55.77
N ASP A 214 20.60 -8.16 -56.45
CA ASP A 214 21.51 -8.45 -57.58
C ASP A 214 21.26 -7.51 -58.78
N CYS A 215 20.03 -7.04 -58.94
CA CYS A 215 19.63 -6.04 -59.93
C CYS A 215 18.62 -5.07 -59.31
N VAL A 216 18.93 -3.76 -59.37
CA VAL A 216 18.02 -2.69 -58.97
C VAL A 216 17.80 -1.72 -60.11
N THR A 217 16.56 -1.23 -60.23
CA THR A 217 16.25 -0.11 -61.14
C THR A 217 16.23 1.16 -60.31
N VAL A 218 17.23 2.02 -60.50
CA VAL A 218 17.27 3.34 -59.86
C VAL A 218 16.56 4.35 -60.76
N PHE A 219 15.48 4.95 -60.27
CA PHE A 219 14.78 6.01 -60.97
C PHE A 219 15.35 7.37 -60.58
N PHE A 220 15.95 8.06 -61.55
CA PHE A 220 16.37 9.46 -61.40
C PHE A 220 15.30 10.37 -61.99
N SER A 221 14.52 11.03 -61.14
CA SER A 221 13.65 12.14 -61.56
C SER A 221 14.26 13.46 -61.12
N ASP A 222 14.46 14.34 -62.11
CA ASP A 222 14.73 15.75 -61.85
C ASP A 222 13.42 16.54 -61.90
N VAL A 223 13.25 17.47 -60.97
CA VAL A 223 12.13 18.41 -60.98
C VAL A 223 12.59 19.64 -61.75
N VAL A 224 12.18 19.71 -63.01
CA VAL A 224 12.57 20.78 -63.93
C VAL A 224 12.26 22.15 -63.32
N LYS A 225 13.27 23.03 -63.25
CA LYS A 225 13.20 24.38 -62.67
C LYS A 225 12.86 24.43 -61.18
N PHE A 226 13.15 23.37 -60.41
CA PHE A 226 12.93 23.34 -58.96
C PHE A 226 13.50 24.57 -58.24
N THR A 227 14.72 25.01 -58.58
CA THR A 227 15.37 26.19 -57.99
C THR A 227 14.57 27.49 -58.21
N GLN A 228 13.89 27.63 -59.34
CA GLN A 228 13.05 28.80 -59.62
C GLN A 228 11.71 28.74 -58.88
N LEU A 229 11.17 27.53 -58.70
CA LEU A 229 9.95 27.27 -57.94
C LEU A 229 10.18 27.48 -56.44
N SER A 230 11.25 26.93 -55.88
CA SER A 230 11.59 27.07 -54.45
C SER A 230 11.96 28.51 -54.09
N ALA A 231 12.53 29.30 -55.02
CA ALA A 231 12.79 30.72 -54.81
C ALA A 231 11.51 31.59 -54.76
N LYS A 232 10.38 31.11 -55.31
CA LYS A 232 9.11 31.84 -55.34
C LYS A 232 8.08 31.34 -54.32
N CYS A 233 8.29 30.15 -53.76
CA CYS A 233 7.42 29.53 -52.76
C CYS A 233 7.96 29.74 -51.35
N SER A 234 7.06 29.76 -50.36
CA SER A 234 7.46 29.60 -48.96
C SER A 234 7.95 28.18 -48.69
N ALA A 235 8.81 28.00 -47.68
CA ALA A 235 9.30 26.68 -47.29
C ALA A 235 8.17 25.65 -47.08
N TYR A 236 7.05 26.06 -46.48
CA TYR A 236 5.88 25.20 -46.28
C TYR A 236 5.23 24.77 -47.62
N GLN A 237 5.10 25.69 -48.57
CA GLN A 237 4.54 25.40 -49.90
C GLN A 237 5.47 24.47 -50.70
N THR A 238 6.78 24.66 -50.61
CA THR A 238 7.77 23.78 -51.27
C THR A 238 7.71 22.37 -50.68
N VAL A 239 7.59 22.23 -49.35
CA VAL A 239 7.45 20.93 -48.69
C VAL A 239 6.17 20.22 -49.12
N ASN A 240 5.03 20.92 -49.17
CA ASN A 240 3.77 20.32 -49.62
C ASN A 240 3.82 19.89 -51.10
N LEU A 241 4.39 20.72 -51.98
CA LEU A 241 4.56 20.38 -53.39
C LEU A 241 5.39 19.09 -53.57
N LEU A 242 6.50 18.98 -52.84
CA LEU A 242 7.34 17.77 -52.87
C LEU A 242 6.57 16.56 -52.31
N ASN A 243 5.86 16.73 -51.19
CA ASN A 243 5.12 15.66 -50.56
C ASN A 243 4.00 15.13 -51.47
N ASP A 244 3.30 16.00 -52.20
CA ASP A 244 2.26 15.62 -53.17
C ASP A 244 2.87 14.87 -54.37
N LEU A 245 4.01 15.36 -54.88
CA LEU A 245 4.72 14.76 -56.00
C LEU A 245 5.23 13.36 -55.65
N TYR A 246 5.86 13.18 -54.49
CA TYR A 246 6.34 11.88 -54.01
C TYR A 246 5.22 10.93 -53.56
N SER A 247 4.13 11.44 -53.00
CA SER A 247 2.96 10.62 -52.68
C SER A 247 2.29 10.07 -53.94
N GLY A 248 2.27 10.84 -55.04
CA GLY A 248 1.78 10.38 -56.34
C GLY A 248 2.58 9.21 -56.92
N PHE A 249 3.91 9.23 -56.79
CA PHE A 249 4.75 8.10 -57.23
C PHE A 249 4.58 6.85 -56.37
N ARG A 250 4.31 7.02 -55.06
CA ARG A 250 4.14 5.91 -54.10
C ARG A 250 2.81 5.15 -54.24
N LEU A 251 1.81 5.71 -54.93
CA LEU A 251 0.52 5.05 -55.17
C LEU A 251 0.48 4.20 -56.45
N HIS A 252 1.47 4.32 -57.32
CA HIS A 252 1.54 3.65 -58.62
C HIS A 252 2.55 2.48 -58.69
N TYR A 253 3.22 2.18 -57.58
CA TYR A 253 4.12 1.04 -57.37
C TYR A 253 3.94 0.48 -55.96
#